data_AF-A0A078LSZ9-F1
#
_entry.id   AF-A0A078LSZ9-F1
#
_cell.length_a   1.000
_cell.length_b   1.000
_cell.length_c   1.000
_cell.angle_alpha   90.00
_cell.angle_beta   90.00
_cell.angle_gamma   90.00
#
_symmetry.space_group_name_H-M   'P 1'
#
loop_
_entity.id
_entity.type
_entity.pdbx_description
1 polymer ?
#
loop_
_entity_poly.entity_id
_entity_poly.type
_entity_poly.pdbx_seq_one_letter_code
_entity_poly.pdbx_strand_id
1 'polypeptide(L)'
;MTQKVVVAALYKFVSLPDYVALREPLLNVLEANGIKGTLLLAEEGINGTVAGSREGIDALLAWFGTDPRLADIDHKESRCAEPPFYRTKVKLKKEIVTLGVPGVDPNQRVGTYVEPKDWNALIDDPEVLLIDTRNDYEVAIGTFEGAIDPQTKSFREFPEYIKAHYDPAKHKKVAMFCTGGIRCEKASSYMLGEGFEEVYHLKGGILKYLEEVPQEETRWRGDCYVFDNRVTVRHDLSEGDFEQCHACRTPVSVEDRQSEHYAPGISCPHCWDTLSEKTRTSARERQKQIELALQRNQPHPIGHNYRKQGA
;
A
#
# COMPACT_ATOMS: atom_id res chain seq x y z
N MET A 1 -8.61 9.32 27.33
CA MET A 1 -7.57 8.94 26.36
C MET A 1 -8.28 8.34 25.17
N THR A 2 -8.24 8.99 24.00
CA THR A 2 -8.78 8.42 22.76
C THR A 2 -8.06 7.11 22.49
N GLN A 3 -8.80 6.00 22.41
CA GLN A 3 -8.21 4.71 22.03
C GLN A 3 -7.60 4.87 20.64
N LYS A 4 -6.28 4.68 20.53
CA LYS A 4 -5.56 4.75 19.26
C LYS A 4 -6.08 3.64 18.34
N VAL A 5 -6.49 4.00 17.13
CA VAL A 5 -6.86 3.04 16.08
C VAL A 5 -5.60 2.29 15.66
N VAL A 6 -5.68 0.95 15.59
CA VAL A 6 -4.61 0.09 15.10
C VAL A 6 -4.83 -0.12 13.62
N VAL A 7 -3.80 0.12 12.81
CA VAL A 7 -3.80 -0.15 11.37
C VAL A 7 -2.87 -1.31 11.09
N ALA A 8 -3.40 -2.41 10.57
CA ALA A 8 -2.65 -3.60 10.20
C ALA A 8 -2.53 -3.69 8.67
N ALA A 9 -1.30 -3.62 8.16
CA ALA A 9 -0.97 -3.95 6.78
C ALA A 9 -0.42 -5.37 6.74
N LEU A 10 -1.00 -6.24 5.92
CA LEU A 10 -0.72 -7.66 5.92
C LEU A 10 -0.75 -8.23 4.51
N TYR A 11 0.02 -9.28 4.30
CA TYR A 11 -0.11 -10.11 3.12
C TYR A 11 0.49 -11.48 3.36
N LYS A 12 0.08 -12.44 2.55
CA LYS A 12 0.71 -13.76 2.46
C LYS A 12 0.47 -14.36 1.09
N PHE A 13 1.56 -14.78 0.43
CA PHE A 13 1.48 -15.70 -0.69
C PHE A 13 1.31 -17.11 -0.14
N VAL A 14 0.20 -17.76 -0.53
CA VAL A 14 -0.14 -19.14 -0.16
C VAL A 14 -1.26 -19.61 -1.08
N SER A 15 -1.24 -20.89 -1.46
CA SER A 15 -2.30 -21.46 -2.31
C SER A 15 -3.64 -21.55 -1.57
N LEU A 16 -4.64 -20.83 -2.07
CA LEU A 16 -6.02 -20.77 -1.57
C LEU A 16 -7.01 -21.12 -2.71
N PRO A 17 -7.10 -22.38 -3.16
CA PRO A 17 -8.01 -22.75 -4.26
C PRO A 17 -9.49 -22.49 -3.92
N ASP A 18 -9.83 -22.44 -2.64
CA ASP A 18 -11.14 -22.14 -2.05
C ASP A 18 -11.32 -20.67 -1.64
N TYR A 19 -10.44 -19.74 -2.07
CA TYR A 19 -10.48 -18.33 -1.64
C TYR A 19 -11.84 -17.64 -1.84
N VAL A 20 -12.64 -18.08 -2.82
CA VAL A 20 -14.00 -17.60 -3.06
C VAL A 20 -14.90 -17.88 -1.85
N ALA A 21 -14.78 -19.06 -1.24
CA ALA A 21 -15.54 -19.47 -0.07
C ALA A 21 -15.09 -18.74 1.21
N LEU A 22 -13.83 -18.32 1.29
CA LEU A 22 -13.28 -17.57 2.43
C LEU A 22 -13.81 -16.13 2.53
N ARG A 23 -14.34 -15.56 1.43
CA ARG A 23 -14.70 -14.13 1.38
C ARG A 23 -15.79 -13.73 2.37
N GLU A 24 -16.92 -14.44 2.41
CA GLU A 24 -18.04 -14.07 3.29
C GLU A 24 -17.71 -14.30 4.78
N PRO A 25 -17.13 -15.43 5.21
CA PRO A 25 -16.67 -15.60 6.58
C PRO A 25 -15.70 -14.50 7.04
N LEU A 26 -14.70 -14.17 6.21
CA LEU A 26 -13.75 -13.10 6.52
C LEU A 26 -14.44 -11.73 6.62
N LEU A 27 -15.35 -11.42 5.69
CA LEU A 27 -16.11 -10.17 5.75
C LEU A 27 -16.93 -10.06 7.04
N ASN A 28 -17.60 -11.14 7.45
CA ASN A 28 -18.37 -11.18 8.69
C ASN A 28 -17.50 -10.93 9.93
N VAL A 29 -16.28 -11.48 9.97
CA VAL A 29 -15.33 -11.22 11.06
C VAL A 29 -14.94 -9.75 11.11
N LEU A 30 -14.63 -9.14 9.96
CA LEU A 30 -14.30 -7.72 9.90
C LEU A 30 -15.48 -6.86 10.36
N GLU A 31 -16.69 -7.12 9.88
CA GLU A 31 -17.90 -6.35 10.23
C GLU A 31 -18.29 -6.51 11.70
N ALA A 32 -18.25 -7.73 12.24
CA ALA A 32 -18.58 -8.02 13.63
C ALA A 32 -17.63 -7.33 14.62
N ASN A 33 -16.37 -7.10 14.21
CA ASN A 33 -15.36 -6.44 15.02
C ASN A 33 -15.16 -4.96 14.66
N GLY A 34 -16.05 -4.39 13.83
CA GLY A 34 -15.98 -2.97 13.45
C GLY A 34 -14.74 -2.59 12.64
N ILE A 35 -14.05 -3.56 12.03
CA ILE A 35 -12.81 -3.37 11.28
C ILE A 35 -13.13 -2.81 9.90
N LYS A 36 -12.48 -1.71 9.53
CA LYS A 36 -12.62 -1.05 8.22
C LYS A 36 -11.33 -1.21 7.42
N GLY A 37 -11.43 -1.19 6.11
CA GLY A 37 -10.28 -1.40 5.22
C GLY A 37 -10.62 -2.32 4.06
N THR A 38 -9.59 -2.79 3.36
CA THR A 38 -9.76 -3.70 2.24
C THR A 38 -8.80 -4.87 2.36
N LEU A 39 -9.35 -6.09 2.37
CA LEU A 39 -8.60 -7.32 2.13
C LEU A 39 -8.91 -7.83 0.71
N LEU A 40 -7.87 -8.28 0.02
CA LEU A 40 -7.89 -8.88 -1.29
C LEU A 40 -7.62 -10.37 -1.12
N LEU A 41 -8.46 -11.20 -1.72
CA LEU A 41 -8.27 -12.65 -1.80
C LEU A 41 -8.10 -13.03 -3.26
N ALA A 42 -7.12 -13.88 -3.53
CA ALA A 42 -6.94 -14.57 -4.80
C ALA A 42 -6.49 -16.00 -4.52
N GLU A 43 -6.43 -16.83 -5.56
CA GLU A 43 -5.88 -18.19 -5.43
C GLU A 43 -4.43 -18.19 -4.93
N GLU A 44 -3.66 -17.14 -5.23
CA GLU A 44 -2.27 -16.95 -4.80
C GLU A 44 -2.11 -16.41 -3.36
N GLY A 45 -3.20 -16.10 -2.65
CA GLY A 45 -3.15 -15.74 -1.23
C GLY A 45 -4.03 -14.56 -0.82
N ILE A 46 -3.53 -13.77 0.14
CA ILE A 46 -4.23 -12.62 0.74
C ILE A 46 -3.33 -11.38 0.83
N ASN A 47 -3.90 -10.19 0.66
CA ASN A 47 -3.23 -8.90 0.83
C ASN A 47 -4.21 -7.85 1.31
N GLY A 48 -3.80 -6.94 2.20
CA GLY A 48 -4.55 -5.72 2.39
C GLY A 48 -4.13 -4.91 3.59
N THR A 49 -4.92 -3.88 3.83
CA THR A 49 -4.75 -3.00 4.98
C THR A 49 -6.10 -2.76 5.61
N VAL A 50 -6.15 -2.94 6.92
CA VAL A 50 -7.34 -2.81 7.74
C VAL A 50 -7.03 -2.03 9.01
N ALA A 51 -8.06 -1.42 9.60
CA ALA A 51 -7.95 -0.66 10.81
C ALA A 51 -9.15 -0.90 11.73
N GLY A 52 -8.90 -0.95 13.03
CA GLY A 52 -9.89 -1.20 14.06
C GLY A 52 -9.35 -0.95 15.47
N SER A 53 -10.09 -1.35 16.49
CA SER A 53 -9.53 -1.42 17.85
C SER A 53 -8.48 -2.52 17.95
N ARG A 54 -7.67 -2.50 19.01
CA ARG A 54 -6.71 -3.58 19.30
C ARG A 54 -7.42 -4.94 19.33
N GLU A 55 -8.52 -5.02 20.06
CA GLU A 55 -9.32 -6.24 20.22
C GLU A 55 -9.89 -6.70 18.87
N GLY A 56 -10.29 -5.77 18.00
CA GLY A 56 -10.75 -6.11 16.65
C GLY A 56 -9.63 -6.69 15.79
N ILE A 57 -8.45 -6.08 15.77
CA ILE A 57 -7.30 -6.63 15.03
C ILE A 57 -6.88 -7.98 15.61
N ASP A 58 -6.88 -8.16 16.94
CA ASP A 58 -6.61 -9.46 17.57
C ASP A 58 -7.61 -10.53 17.16
N ALA A 59 -8.90 -10.18 17.08
CA ALA A 59 -9.93 -11.12 16.61
C ALA A 59 -9.73 -11.53 15.15
N LEU A 60 -9.26 -10.61 14.30
CA LEU A 60 -8.90 -10.93 12.91
C LEU A 60 -7.68 -11.87 12.85
N LEU A 61 -6.62 -11.58 13.60
CA LEU A 61 -5.43 -12.42 13.66
C LEU A 61 -5.76 -13.81 14.22
N ALA A 62 -6.62 -13.89 15.24
CA ALA A 62 -7.11 -15.15 15.79
C ALA A 62 -7.92 -15.94 14.74
N TRP A 63 -8.73 -15.27 13.92
CA TRP A 63 -9.43 -15.91 12.81
C TRP A 63 -8.48 -16.48 11.78
N PHE A 64 -7.42 -15.74 11.40
CA PHE A 64 -6.36 -16.30 10.53
C PHE A 64 -5.68 -17.52 11.15
N GLY A 65 -5.49 -17.53 12.48
CA GLY A 65 -4.97 -18.68 13.23
C GLY A 65 -5.83 -19.95 13.16
N THR A 66 -7.09 -19.86 12.73
CA THR A 66 -7.97 -21.04 12.55
C THR A 66 -7.70 -21.80 11.26
N ASP A 67 -7.05 -21.16 10.27
CA ASP A 67 -6.62 -21.79 9.03
C ASP A 67 -5.10 -21.93 9.04
N PRO A 68 -4.54 -23.16 9.07
CA PRO A 68 -3.09 -23.37 9.06
C PRO A 68 -2.36 -22.68 7.90
N ARG A 69 -3.05 -22.41 6.78
CA ARG A 69 -2.48 -21.68 5.63
C ARG A 69 -2.27 -20.20 5.91
N LEU A 70 -2.98 -19.62 6.88
CA LEU A 70 -2.98 -18.20 7.21
C LEU A 70 -2.43 -17.89 8.61
N ALA A 71 -2.18 -18.90 9.44
CA ALA A 71 -1.83 -18.73 10.86
C ALA A 71 -0.57 -17.90 11.12
N ASP A 72 0.42 -17.98 10.24
CA ASP A 72 1.70 -17.25 10.26
C ASP A 72 1.71 -16.05 9.29
N ILE A 73 0.55 -15.43 9.07
CA ILE A 73 0.47 -14.22 8.23
C ILE A 73 1.35 -13.10 8.79
N ASP A 74 2.24 -12.60 7.95
CA ASP A 74 3.07 -11.45 8.27
C ASP A 74 2.22 -10.18 8.22
N HIS A 75 2.27 -9.40 9.29
CA HIS A 75 1.53 -8.15 9.43
C HIS A 75 2.38 -7.10 10.15
N LYS A 76 2.15 -5.84 9.78
CA LYS A 76 2.81 -4.68 10.36
C LYS A 76 1.74 -3.75 10.91
N GLU A 77 1.98 -3.24 12.10
CA GLU A 77 1.03 -2.38 12.79
C GLU A 77 1.54 -0.96 12.89
N SER A 78 0.64 -0.02 12.65
CA SER A 78 0.85 1.40 12.94
C SER A 78 -0.38 1.93 13.68
N ARG A 79 -0.29 3.17 14.18
CA ARG A 79 -1.35 3.78 14.99
C ARG A 79 -1.72 5.13 14.43
N CYS A 80 -3.01 5.44 14.48
CA CYS A 80 -3.52 6.75 14.11
C CYS A 80 -4.63 7.20 15.07
N ALA A 81 -4.90 8.50 15.08
CA ALA A 81 -5.92 9.10 15.94
C ALA A 81 -7.32 8.79 15.41
N GLU A 82 -7.50 8.86 14.09
CA GLU A 82 -8.78 8.69 13.40
C GLU A 82 -8.77 7.45 12.49
N PRO A 83 -9.91 6.76 12.28
CA PRO A 83 -9.96 5.62 11.37
C PRO A 83 -9.59 6.00 9.92
N PRO A 84 -8.54 5.38 9.33
CA PRO A 84 -8.03 5.76 8.01
C PRO A 84 -8.81 5.12 6.85
N PHE A 85 -9.92 4.42 7.17
CA PHE A 85 -10.80 3.79 6.21
C PHE A 85 -12.27 4.07 6.55
N TYR A 86 -13.06 4.27 5.50
CA TYR A 86 -14.50 4.51 5.64
C TYR A 86 -15.37 3.26 5.51
N ARG A 87 -14.85 2.16 4.94
CA ARG A 87 -15.62 0.96 4.57
C ARG A 87 -14.85 -0.31 4.84
N THR A 88 -15.56 -1.37 5.15
CA THR A 88 -15.07 -2.75 5.16
C THR A 88 -15.26 -3.37 3.78
N LYS A 89 -14.23 -4.02 3.24
CA LYS A 89 -14.28 -4.70 1.95
C LYS A 89 -13.43 -5.97 1.97
N VAL A 90 -14.00 -7.05 1.47
CA VAL A 90 -13.24 -8.24 1.04
C VAL A 90 -13.49 -8.42 -0.44
N LYS A 91 -12.43 -8.35 -1.26
CA LYS A 91 -12.53 -8.39 -2.72
C LYS A 91 -11.84 -9.63 -3.27
N LEU A 92 -12.53 -10.34 -4.15
CA LEU A 92 -11.94 -11.39 -4.97
C LEU A 92 -11.16 -10.76 -6.12
N LYS A 93 -9.96 -11.27 -6.36
CA LYS A 93 -9.04 -10.82 -7.42
C LYS A 93 -8.41 -12.01 -8.11
N LYS A 94 -7.88 -11.77 -9.31
CA LYS A 94 -6.99 -12.72 -9.99
C LYS A 94 -5.61 -12.77 -9.35
N GLU A 95 -5.15 -11.61 -8.89
CA GLU A 95 -3.87 -11.42 -8.22
C GLU A 95 -4.07 -10.49 -7.01
N ILE A 96 -3.46 -10.82 -5.87
CA ILE A 96 -3.44 -9.99 -4.66
C ILE A 96 -2.53 -8.76 -4.81
N VAL A 97 -1.59 -8.81 -5.76
CA VAL A 97 -0.86 -7.67 -6.31
C VAL A 97 -0.64 -7.93 -7.80
N THR A 98 -1.12 -7.03 -8.65
CA THR A 98 -1.21 -7.33 -10.09
C THR A 98 0.06 -6.95 -10.84
N LEU A 99 0.88 -7.94 -11.15
CA LEU A 99 2.02 -7.81 -12.08
C LEU A 99 1.56 -8.07 -13.53
N GLY A 100 0.58 -8.98 -13.72
CA GLY A 100 0.02 -9.27 -15.04
C GLY A 100 0.87 -10.19 -15.93
N VAL A 101 1.88 -10.86 -15.36
CA VAL A 101 2.72 -11.85 -16.06
C VAL A 101 2.31 -13.26 -15.63
N PRO A 102 1.79 -14.11 -16.54
CA PRO A 102 1.46 -15.49 -16.22
C PRO A 102 2.69 -16.30 -15.76
N GLY A 103 2.50 -17.19 -14.80
CA GLY A 103 3.55 -18.11 -14.32
C GLY A 103 4.52 -17.52 -13.30
N VAL A 104 4.41 -16.23 -12.96
CA VAL A 104 5.15 -15.64 -11.84
C VAL A 104 4.47 -16.04 -10.53
N ASP A 105 5.15 -16.87 -9.75
CA ASP A 105 4.63 -17.40 -8.48
C ASP A 105 5.72 -17.29 -7.39
N PRO A 106 5.58 -16.33 -6.44
CA PRO A 106 6.50 -16.20 -5.32
C PRO A 106 6.57 -17.43 -4.41
N ASN A 107 5.55 -18.31 -4.42
CA ASN A 107 5.60 -19.56 -3.66
C ASN A 107 6.60 -20.58 -4.22
N GLN A 108 6.93 -20.47 -5.52
CA GLN A 108 7.85 -21.39 -6.20
C GLN A 108 9.28 -20.85 -6.22
N ARG A 109 9.42 -19.55 -6.49
CA ARG A 109 10.73 -18.90 -6.61
C ARG A 109 10.60 -17.44 -6.26
N VAL A 110 11.43 -16.97 -5.33
CA VAL A 110 11.48 -15.58 -4.87
C VAL A 110 12.94 -15.19 -4.64
N GLY A 111 13.23 -13.89 -4.72
CA GLY A 111 14.56 -13.35 -4.42
C GLY A 111 14.97 -13.53 -2.96
N THR A 112 16.22 -13.20 -2.68
CA THR A 112 16.79 -13.21 -1.33
C THR A 112 16.20 -12.08 -0.49
N TYR A 113 15.57 -12.46 0.62
CA TYR A 113 15.12 -11.50 1.62
C TYR A 113 16.32 -10.88 2.33
N VAL A 114 16.29 -9.57 2.50
CA VAL A 114 17.29 -8.81 3.26
C VAL A 114 16.59 -8.13 4.42
N GLU A 115 17.06 -8.38 5.65
CA GLU A 115 16.51 -7.74 6.84
C GLU A 115 16.84 -6.24 6.85
N PRO A 116 15.98 -5.39 7.42
CA PRO A 116 16.22 -3.94 7.51
C PRO A 116 17.61 -3.52 7.99
N LYS A 117 18.12 -4.18 9.04
CA LYS A 117 19.45 -3.93 9.61
C LYS A 117 20.61 -4.14 8.62
N ASP A 118 20.43 -5.04 7.64
CA ASP A 118 21.44 -5.39 6.64
C ASP A 118 21.22 -4.64 5.32
N TRP A 119 20.08 -3.94 5.19
CA TRP A 119 19.66 -3.27 3.95
C TRP A 119 20.60 -2.14 3.54
N ASN A 120 21.00 -1.28 4.50
CA ASN A 120 21.89 -0.15 4.22
C ASN A 120 23.22 -0.60 3.62
N ALA A 121 23.83 -1.65 4.18
CA ALA A 121 25.10 -2.17 3.69
C ALA A 121 24.98 -2.72 2.26
N LEU A 122 23.83 -3.33 1.92
CA LEU A 122 23.57 -3.80 0.56
C LEU A 122 23.43 -2.63 -0.42
N ILE A 123 22.64 -1.60 -0.08
CA ILE A 123 22.37 -0.50 -1.01
C ILE A 123 23.50 0.53 -1.10
N ASP A 124 24.43 0.51 -0.15
CA ASP A 124 25.66 1.30 -0.21
C ASP A 124 26.73 0.65 -1.15
N ASP A 125 26.53 -0.61 -1.61
CA ASP A 125 27.39 -1.24 -2.62
C ASP A 125 27.12 -0.61 -4.01
N PRO A 126 28.10 0.05 -4.64
CA PRO A 126 27.91 0.71 -5.94
C PRO A 126 27.65 -0.27 -7.10
N GLU A 127 27.87 -1.59 -6.91
CA GLU A 127 27.51 -2.61 -7.90
C GLU A 127 26.02 -3.00 -7.84
N VAL A 128 25.31 -2.60 -6.78
CA VAL A 128 23.91 -2.94 -6.60
C VAL A 128 23.02 -1.96 -7.34
N LEU A 129 22.24 -2.49 -8.28
CA LEU A 129 21.16 -1.75 -8.92
C LEU A 129 19.96 -1.68 -7.96
N LEU A 130 19.77 -0.53 -7.31
CA LEU A 130 18.63 -0.29 -6.44
C LEU A 130 17.42 0.21 -7.25
N ILE A 131 16.31 -0.53 -7.23
CA ILE A 131 15.09 -0.17 -7.98
C ILE A 131 13.91 0.00 -7.03
N ASP A 132 13.25 1.14 -7.12
CA ASP A 132 11.96 1.38 -6.47
C ASP A 132 10.86 0.71 -7.29
N THR A 133 10.18 -0.30 -6.74
CA THR A 133 9.12 -1.02 -7.48
C THR A 133 7.75 -0.37 -7.35
N ARG A 134 7.71 0.85 -6.79
CA ARG A 134 6.48 1.59 -6.55
C ARG A 134 6.06 2.42 -7.77
N ASN A 135 4.83 2.93 -7.73
CA ASN A 135 4.36 3.83 -8.78
C ASN A 135 4.98 5.21 -8.60
N ASP A 136 5.07 5.97 -9.69
CA ASP A 136 5.64 7.31 -9.76
C ASP A 136 5.18 8.27 -8.65
N TYR A 137 3.88 8.28 -8.34
CA TYR A 137 3.32 9.16 -7.30
C TYR A 137 3.78 8.78 -5.88
N GLU A 138 4.23 7.53 -5.66
CA GLU A 138 4.78 7.07 -4.38
C GLU A 138 6.26 7.45 -4.27
N VAL A 139 6.99 7.38 -5.39
CA VAL A 139 8.42 7.74 -5.46
C VAL A 139 8.61 9.24 -5.29
N ALA A 140 7.72 10.04 -5.87
CA ALA A 140 7.74 11.51 -5.76
C ALA A 140 7.62 12.04 -4.31
N ILE A 141 7.05 11.24 -3.40
CA ILE A 141 6.93 11.62 -1.97
C ILE A 141 8.24 11.35 -1.21
N GLY A 142 8.89 10.24 -1.52
CA GLY A 142 10.07 9.79 -0.81
C GLY A 142 10.54 8.45 -1.34
N THR A 143 11.84 8.22 -1.31
CA THR A 143 12.50 6.99 -1.79
C THR A 143 13.84 6.80 -1.08
N PHE A 144 14.49 5.66 -1.30
CA PHE A 144 15.86 5.44 -0.84
C PHE A 144 16.85 6.26 -1.67
N GLU A 145 17.85 6.82 -1.01
CA GLU A 145 18.95 7.51 -1.68
C GLU A 145 19.63 6.58 -2.70
N GLY A 146 19.83 7.07 -3.93
CA GLY A 146 20.41 6.29 -5.03
C GLY A 146 19.44 5.33 -5.74
N ALA A 147 18.18 5.21 -5.29
CA ALA A 147 17.21 4.35 -5.96
C ALA A 147 16.80 4.88 -7.35
N ILE A 148 16.70 3.96 -8.31
CA ILE A 148 16.14 4.26 -9.63
C ILE A 148 14.62 4.26 -9.56
N ASP A 149 14.02 5.33 -10.07
CA ASP A 149 12.59 5.46 -10.32
C ASP A 149 12.23 4.94 -11.73
N PRO A 150 11.47 3.84 -11.85
CA PRO A 150 10.95 3.36 -13.13
C PRO A 150 9.95 4.30 -13.80
N GLN A 151 9.41 5.28 -13.08
CA GLN A 151 8.33 6.19 -13.51
C GLN A 151 7.06 5.46 -13.97
N THR A 152 6.83 4.24 -13.46
CA THR A 152 5.66 3.44 -13.80
C THR A 152 4.40 4.03 -13.17
N LYS A 153 3.31 4.13 -13.94
CA LYS A 153 2.00 4.54 -13.43
C LYS A 153 1.28 3.40 -12.74
N SER A 154 1.63 2.17 -13.10
CA SER A 154 1.14 0.96 -12.47
C SER A 154 2.21 -0.12 -12.43
N PHE A 155 2.18 -0.96 -11.38
CA PHE A 155 3.09 -2.09 -11.23
C PHE A 155 3.06 -3.10 -12.40
N ARG A 156 2.03 -3.08 -13.25
CA ARG A 156 1.96 -3.90 -14.47
C ARG A 156 2.96 -3.49 -15.55
N GLU A 157 3.47 -2.26 -15.49
CA GLU A 157 4.47 -1.73 -16.42
C GLU A 157 5.89 -2.15 -16.03
N PHE A 158 6.09 -2.63 -14.79
CA PHE A 158 7.40 -3.05 -14.30
C PHE A 158 8.11 -4.10 -15.20
N PRO A 159 7.44 -5.18 -15.67
CA PRO A 159 8.08 -6.14 -16.56
C PRO A 159 8.61 -5.54 -17.86
N GLU A 160 7.84 -4.64 -18.48
CA GLU A 160 8.23 -3.96 -19.72
C GLU A 160 9.40 -3.00 -19.47
N TYR A 161 9.35 -2.25 -18.37
CA TYR A 161 10.44 -1.38 -17.96
C TYR A 161 11.76 -2.14 -17.78
N ILE A 162 11.74 -3.27 -17.06
CA ILE A 162 12.93 -4.09 -16.84
C ILE A 162 13.52 -4.56 -18.17
N LYS A 163 12.69 -5.13 -19.05
CA LYS A 163 13.13 -5.64 -20.36
C LYS A 163 13.75 -4.56 -21.25
N ALA A 164 13.23 -3.33 -21.17
CA ALA A 164 13.70 -2.23 -22.00
C ALA A 164 15.03 -1.62 -21.51
N HIS A 165 15.32 -1.69 -20.21
CA HIS A 165 16.42 -0.93 -19.61
C HIS A 165 17.58 -1.79 -19.09
N TYR A 166 17.33 -3.05 -18.73
CA TYR A 166 18.33 -3.85 -18.03
C TYR A 166 18.62 -5.17 -18.74
N ASP A 167 19.92 -5.48 -18.77
CA ASP A 167 20.47 -6.74 -19.26
C ASP A 167 20.93 -7.59 -18.06
N PRO A 168 20.35 -8.78 -17.84
CA PRO A 168 20.72 -9.67 -16.75
C PRO A 168 22.21 -10.06 -16.73
N ALA A 169 22.87 -10.10 -17.89
CA ALA A 169 24.30 -10.44 -17.98
C ALA A 169 25.21 -9.31 -17.47
N LYS A 170 24.71 -8.07 -17.45
CA LYS A 170 25.44 -6.87 -17.00
C LYS A 170 25.03 -6.45 -15.59
N HIS A 171 23.75 -6.56 -15.25
CA HIS A 171 23.18 -6.10 -13.99
C HIS A 171 22.99 -7.30 -13.06
N LYS A 172 24.08 -7.75 -12.45
CA LYS A 172 24.09 -9.02 -11.69
C LYS A 172 23.39 -8.91 -10.34
N LYS A 173 23.64 -7.81 -9.62
CA LYS A 173 23.07 -7.54 -8.30
C LYS A 173 21.95 -6.51 -8.42
N VAL A 174 20.73 -6.90 -8.06
CA VAL A 174 19.57 -6.02 -8.06
C VAL A 174 18.91 -6.05 -6.69
N ALA A 175 18.71 -4.89 -6.08
CA ALA A 175 17.97 -4.74 -4.84
C ALA A 175 16.65 -4.00 -5.10
N MET A 176 15.55 -4.53 -4.59
CA MET A 176 14.22 -3.96 -4.79
C MET A 176 13.49 -3.72 -3.48
N PHE A 177 12.69 -2.67 -3.44
CA PHE A 177 11.84 -2.38 -2.30
C PHE A 177 10.49 -1.82 -2.74
N CYS A 178 9.52 -1.88 -1.82
CA CYS A 178 8.23 -1.22 -1.90
C CYS A 178 7.70 -0.97 -0.49
N THR A 179 6.50 -0.41 -0.35
CA THR A 179 5.91 -0.04 0.95
C THR A 179 5.92 -1.17 1.96
N GLY A 180 5.37 -2.34 1.60
CA GLY A 180 5.18 -3.46 2.54
C GLY A 180 5.84 -4.79 2.15
N GLY A 181 6.56 -4.85 1.03
CA GLY A 181 7.26 -6.05 0.53
C GLY A 181 6.55 -6.82 -0.58
N ILE A 182 5.21 -6.85 -0.61
CA ILE A 182 4.44 -7.73 -1.52
C ILE A 182 4.75 -7.57 -3.02
N ARG A 183 5.02 -6.34 -3.51
CA ARG A 183 5.41 -6.13 -4.92
C ARG A 183 6.77 -6.75 -5.21
N CYS A 184 7.71 -6.65 -4.27
CA CYS A 184 9.07 -7.15 -4.44
C CYS A 184 9.12 -8.68 -4.49
N GLU A 185 8.19 -9.38 -3.85
CA GLU A 185 8.08 -10.82 -3.98
C GLU A 185 7.74 -11.22 -5.43
N LYS A 186 6.75 -10.59 -6.05
CA LYS A 186 6.44 -10.81 -7.47
C LYS A 186 7.54 -10.31 -8.39
N ALA A 187 8.06 -9.10 -8.15
CA ALA A 187 9.10 -8.50 -8.97
C ALA A 187 10.37 -9.37 -8.94
N SER A 188 10.76 -9.88 -7.77
CA SER A 188 11.95 -10.74 -7.66
C SER A 188 11.75 -12.09 -8.30
N SER A 189 10.58 -12.73 -8.13
CA SER A 189 10.22 -13.96 -8.84
C SER A 189 10.32 -13.77 -10.36
N TYR A 190 9.80 -12.64 -10.87
CA TYR A 190 9.88 -12.26 -12.27
C TYR A 190 11.33 -12.05 -12.74
N MET A 191 12.11 -11.24 -12.04
CA MET A 191 13.52 -10.96 -12.37
C MET A 191 14.37 -12.24 -12.42
N LEU A 192 14.18 -13.14 -11.46
CA LEU A 192 14.83 -14.44 -11.46
C LEU A 192 14.42 -15.31 -12.66
N GLY A 193 13.17 -15.19 -13.12
CA GLY A 193 12.67 -15.84 -14.33
C GLY A 193 13.26 -15.28 -15.63
N GLU A 194 13.59 -13.98 -15.65
CA GLU A 194 14.26 -13.31 -16.77
C GLU A 194 15.78 -13.52 -16.78
N GLY A 195 16.34 -14.21 -15.77
CA GLY A 195 17.74 -14.64 -15.75
C GLY A 195 18.68 -13.76 -14.93
N PHE A 196 18.17 -12.83 -14.12
CA PHE A 196 19.00 -12.10 -13.16
C PHE A 196 19.57 -13.05 -12.09
N GLU A 197 20.86 -12.92 -11.80
CA GLU A 197 21.60 -13.83 -10.92
C GLU A 197 21.30 -13.57 -9.43
N GLU A 198 21.53 -12.33 -8.97
CA GLU A 198 21.45 -11.94 -7.56
C GLU A 198 20.35 -10.91 -7.34
N VAL A 199 19.14 -11.42 -7.04
CA VAL A 199 17.96 -10.60 -6.83
C VAL A 199 17.61 -10.53 -5.34
N TYR A 200 17.73 -9.35 -4.75
CA TYR A 200 17.47 -9.06 -3.35
C TYR A 200 16.22 -8.20 -3.19
N HIS A 201 15.56 -8.33 -2.05
CA HIS A 201 14.45 -7.46 -1.69
C HIS A 201 14.30 -7.25 -0.20
N LEU A 202 13.86 -6.04 0.15
CA LEU A 202 13.71 -5.60 1.54
C LEU A 202 12.57 -6.35 2.22
N LYS A 203 12.92 -7.18 3.21
CA LYS A 203 11.94 -7.95 3.98
C LYS A 203 11.06 -7.02 4.80
N GLY A 204 9.75 -7.16 4.64
CA GLY A 204 8.75 -6.28 5.27
C GLY A 204 8.62 -4.89 4.63
N GLY A 205 9.40 -4.59 3.59
CA GLY A 205 9.36 -3.33 2.85
C GLY A 205 9.80 -2.10 3.67
N ILE A 206 9.51 -0.93 3.12
CA ILE A 206 9.87 0.38 3.71
C ILE A 206 9.32 0.49 5.13
N LEU A 207 8.08 0.06 5.39
CA LEU A 207 7.46 0.21 6.72
C LEU A 207 8.25 -0.50 7.81
N LYS A 208 8.73 -1.73 7.55
CA LYS A 208 9.57 -2.47 8.51
C LYS A 208 10.96 -1.84 8.65
N TYR A 209 11.49 -1.27 7.56
CA TYR A 209 12.75 -0.53 7.62
C TYR A 209 12.66 0.73 8.49
N LEU A 210 11.59 1.52 8.34
CA LEU A 210 11.37 2.71 9.17
C LEU A 210 11.15 2.34 10.65
N GLU A 211 10.56 1.18 10.93
CA GLU A 211 10.38 0.65 12.29
C GLU A 211 11.70 0.25 12.96
N GLU A 212 12.59 -0.44 12.23
CA GLU A 212 13.77 -1.08 12.82
C GLU A 212 15.06 -0.24 12.69
N VAL A 213 15.18 0.61 11.68
CA VAL A 213 16.40 1.38 11.41
C VAL A 213 16.28 2.79 12.01
N PRO A 214 17.23 3.23 12.86
CA PRO A 214 17.22 4.58 13.42
C PRO A 214 17.26 5.66 12.33
N GLN A 215 16.62 6.79 12.60
CA GLN A 215 16.54 7.90 11.65
C GLN A 215 17.91 8.47 11.31
N GLU A 216 18.87 8.41 12.23
CA GLU A 216 20.24 8.90 12.04
C GLU A 216 21.03 8.04 11.04
N GLU A 217 20.65 6.77 10.88
CA GLU A 217 21.29 5.81 9.98
C GLU A 217 20.51 5.62 8.68
N THR A 218 19.35 6.28 8.54
CA THR A 218 18.43 6.05 7.44
C THR A 218 18.99 6.51 6.09
N ARG A 219 18.81 5.66 5.08
CA ARG A 219 18.98 5.99 3.66
C ARG A 219 17.66 6.44 3.02
N TRP A 220 16.56 6.38 3.77
CA TRP A 220 15.26 6.86 3.31
C TRP A 220 15.22 8.40 3.28
N ARG A 221 14.55 8.97 2.28
CA ARG A 221 14.34 10.42 2.12
C ARG A 221 12.86 10.68 1.86
N GLY A 222 12.29 11.68 2.51
CA GLY A 222 10.86 12.02 2.41
C GLY A 222 9.94 11.13 3.24
N ASP A 223 8.65 11.15 2.93
CA ASP A 223 7.66 10.30 3.61
C ASP A 223 7.37 9.02 2.81
N CYS A 224 6.83 8.00 3.47
CA CYS A 224 6.41 6.75 2.83
C CYS A 224 4.90 6.77 2.51
N TYR A 225 4.54 6.66 1.22
CA TYR A 225 3.14 6.57 0.81
C TYR A 225 2.46 5.30 1.35
N VAL A 226 1.25 5.47 1.89
CA VAL A 226 0.38 4.39 2.36
C VAL A 226 -1.00 4.46 1.71
N PHE A 227 -1.62 3.29 1.49
CA PHE A 227 -2.85 3.14 0.70
C PHE A 227 -4.13 3.36 1.52
N ASP A 228 -4.13 4.39 2.36
CA ASP A 228 -5.24 4.75 3.23
C ASP A 228 -5.32 6.28 3.43
N ASN A 229 -6.28 6.75 4.23
CA ASN A 229 -6.54 8.19 4.33
C ASN A 229 -5.39 9.00 4.97
N ARG A 230 -4.39 8.36 5.58
CA ARG A 230 -3.19 9.04 6.10
C ARG A 230 -2.30 9.55 4.96
N VAL A 231 -2.40 8.94 3.77
CA VAL A 231 -1.63 9.23 2.55
C VAL A 231 -0.14 8.92 2.69
N THR A 232 0.51 9.40 3.74
CA THR A 232 1.91 9.17 4.03
C THR A 232 2.16 8.90 5.50
N VAL A 233 3.28 8.24 5.78
CA VAL A 233 3.85 8.12 7.12
C VAL A 233 5.30 8.57 7.12
N ARG A 234 5.72 9.21 8.22
CA ARG A 234 7.10 9.65 8.45
C ARG A 234 7.98 8.48 8.90
N HIS A 235 9.26 8.77 9.15
CA HIS A 235 10.22 7.76 9.62
C HIS A 235 9.79 7.08 10.93
N ASP A 236 9.17 7.81 11.85
CA ASP A 236 8.66 7.27 13.11
C ASP A 236 7.28 6.57 12.97
N LEU A 237 6.84 6.32 11.73
CA LEU A 237 5.53 5.77 11.37
C LEU A 237 4.33 6.63 11.83
N SER A 238 4.56 7.88 12.24
CA SER A 238 3.50 8.85 12.46
C SER A 238 2.91 9.33 11.12
N GLU A 239 1.69 9.84 11.16
CA GLU A 239 1.01 10.39 9.98
C GLU A 239 1.77 11.62 9.44
N GLY A 240 1.96 11.66 8.12
CA GLY A 240 2.58 12.79 7.43
C GLY A 240 1.60 13.92 7.11
N ASP A 241 2.07 14.94 6.41
CA ASP A 241 1.28 16.15 6.10
C ASP A 241 0.67 16.15 4.69
N PHE A 242 0.79 15.05 3.96
CA PHE A 242 0.21 14.94 2.62
C PHE A 242 -1.29 14.69 2.68
N GLU A 243 -2.02 15.35 1.78
CA GLU A 243 -3.43 15.10 1.57
C GLU A 243 -3.67 14.37 0.25
N GLN A 244 -4.73 13.57 0.18
CA GLN A 244 -5.08 12.88 -1.06
C GLN A 244 -5.99 13.79 -1.88
N CYS A 245 -5.55 14.20 -3.09
CA CYS A 245 -6.48 14.81 -4.02
C CYS A 245 -7.60 13.81 -4.37
N HIS A 246 -8.83 14.07 -3.94
CA HIS A 246 -9.95 13.17 -4.20
C HIS A 246 -10.44 13.20 -5.66
N ALA A 247 -9.90 14.09 -6.48
CA ALA A 247 -10.22 14.16 -7.91
C ALA A 247 -9.27 13.31 -8.76
N CYS A 248 -7.96 13.52 -8.66
CA CYS A 248 -6.95 12.81 -9.46
C CYS A 248 -6.22 11.68 -8.73
N ARG A 249 -6.35 11.55 -7.40
CA ARG A 249 -5.62 10.58 -6.56
C ARG A 249 -4.11 10.82 -6.45
N THR A 250 -3.62 11.97 -6.88
CA THR A 250 -2.25 12.41 -6.56
C THR A 250 -2.20 12.86 -5.10
N PRO A 251 -1.15 12.46 -4.34
CA PRO A 251 -0.81 13.11 -3.07
C PRO A 251 -0.55 14.60 -3.29
N VAL A 252 -0.90 15.43 -2.31
CA VAL A 252 -0.82 16.89 -2.37
C VAL A 252 0.00 17.35 -1.16
N SER A 253 1.14 18.01 -1.41
CA SER A 253 2.02 18.50 -0.34
C SER A 253 1.45 19.73 0.38
N VAL A 254 2.12 20.21 1.43
CA VAL A 254 1.76 21.47 2.10
C VAL A 254 1.87 22.65 1.13
N GLU A 255 2.88 22.64 0.27
CA GLU A 255 3.16 23.66 -0.75
C GLU A 255 2.11 23.64 -1.86
N ASP A 256 1.76 22.45 -2.36
CA ASP A 256 0.71 22.29 -3.36
C ASP A 256 -0.63 22.87 -2.89
N ARG A 257 -0.92 22.75 -1.58
CA ARG A 257 -2.14 23.30 -0.96
C ARG A 257 -2.18 24.84 -0.95
N GLN A 258 -1.05 25.51 -1.15
CA GLN A 258 -0.99 26.98 -1.23
C GLN A 258 -1.29 27.53 -2.64
N SER A 259 -1.37 26.66 -3.65
CA SER A 259 -1.68 27.08 -5.01
C SER A 259 -3.11 27.58 -5.14
N GLU A 260 -3.32 28.59 -5.99
CA GLU A 260 -4.67 29.06 -6.38
C GLU A 260 -5.52 27.99 -7.07
N HIS A 261 -4.88 26.93 -7.57
CA HIS A 261 -5.54 25.80 -8.23
C HIS A 261 -5.92 24.68 -7.26
N TYR A 262 -5.55 24.80 -5.98
CA TYR A 262 -5.98 23.88 -4.94
C TYR A 262 -7.38 24.20 -4.44
N ALA A 263 -8.28 23.22 -4.57
CA ALA A 263 -9.61 23.27 -4.00
C ALA A 263 -9.87 21.93 -3.28
N PRO A 264 -9.99 21.91 -1.94
CA PRO A 264 -10.13 20.69 -1.17
C PRO A 264 -11.19 19.75 -1.72
N GLY A 265 -10.79 18.50 -1.98
CA GLY A 265 -11.67 17.46 -2.53
C GLY A 265 -12.10 17.62 -4.00
N ILE A 266 -11.75 18.73 -4.66
CA ILE A 266 -12.21 19.14 -6.00
C ILE A 266 -11.07 19.16 -7.03
N SER A 267 -9.94 19.81 -6.75
CA SER A 267 -8.79 19.94 -7.66
C SER A 267 -7.49 20.21 -6.91
N CYS A 268 -6.37 20.00 -7.60
CA CYS A 268 -5.03 20.34 -7.13
C CYS A 268 -4.17 20.85 -8.30
N PRO A 269 -2.95 21.38 -8.04
CA PRO A 269 -2.06 21.91 -9.08
C PRO A 269 -1.71 20.91 -10.19
N HIS A 270 -1.77 19.62 -9.88
CA HIS A 270 -1.45 18.53 -10.82
C HIS A 270 -2.61 18.17 -11.76
N CYS A 271 -3.82 18.69 -11.54
CA CYS A 271 -5.01 18.20 -12.24
C CYS A 271 -6.06 19.27 -12.59
N TRP A 272 -5.88 20.51 -12.14
CA TRP A 272 -6.86 21.58 -12.31
C TRP A 272 -7.17 21.93 -13.77
N ASP A 273 -6.26 21.63 -14.71
CA ASP A 273 -6.39 21.88 -16.14
C ASP A 273 -6.61 20.59 -16.95
N THR A 274 -6.17 19.43 -16.45
CA THR A 274 -6.27 18.14 -17.15
C THR A 274 -7.57 17.36 -16.87
N LEU A 275 -8.28 17.65 -15.78
CA LEU A 275 -9.49 16.90 -15.42
C LEU A 275 -10.68 17.23 -16.32
N SER A 276 -11.39 16.19 -16.77
CA SER A 276 -12.68 16.34 -17.46
C SER A 276 -13.74 17.01 -16.58
N GLU A 277 -14.66 17.76 -17.18
CA GLU A 277 -15.75 18.44 -16.46
C GLU A 277 -16.67 17.45 -15.72
N LYS A 278 -16.82 16.24 -16.25
CA LYS A 278 -17.55 15.15 -15.57
C LYS A 278 -16.88 14.78 -14.25
N THR A 279 -15.55 14.62 -14.25
CA THR A 279 -14.79 14.31 -13.03
C THR A 279 -14.86 15.47 -12.03
N ARG A 280 -14.69 16.71 -12.48
CA ARG A 280 -14.80 17.91 -11.64
C ARG A 280 -16.18 18.02 -10.99
N THR A 281 -17.24 17.80 -11.74
CA THR A 281 -18.62 17.84 -11.23
C THR A 281 -18.86 16.76 -10.19
N SER A 282 -18.40 15.53 -10.43
CA SER A 282 -18.48 14.46 -9.43
C SER A 282 -17.69 14.76 -8.17
N ALA A 283 -16.52 15.40 -8.31
CA ALA A 283 -15.69 15.81 -7.18
C ALA A 283 -16.36 16.90 -6.34
N ARG A 284 -16.90 17.94 -6.98
CA ARG A 284 -17.68 19.00 -6.32
C ARG A 284 -18.89 18.45 -5.56
N GLU A 285 -19.67 17.58 -6.19
CA GLU A 285 -20.85 17.02 -5.53
C GLU A 285 -20.47 16.16 -4.31
N ARG A 286 -19.43 15.32 -4.43
CA ARG A 286 -18.92 14.55 -3.29
C ARG A 286 -18.46 15.46 -2.16
N GLN A 287 -17.69 16.50 -2.47
CA GLN A 287 -17.19 17.45 -1.49
C GLN A 287 -18.34 18.16 -0.76
N LYS A 288 -19.34 18.63 -1.51
CA LYS A 288 -20.58 19.20 -0.95
C LYS A 288 -21.29 18.25 0.01
N GLN A 289 -21.40 16.96 -0.32
CA GLN A 289 -22.02 15.97 0.57
C GLN A 289 -21.22 15.75 1.85
N ILE A 290 -19.87 15.81 1.80
CA ILE A 290 -19.01 15.72 2.98
C ILE A 290 -19.22 16.92 3.89
N GLU A 291 -19.22 18.14 3.32
CA GLU A 291 -19.45 19.38 4.06
C GLU A 291 -20.83 19.42 4.73
N LEU A 292 -21.87 19.02 3.99
CA LEU A 292 -23.23 18.93 4.54
C LEU A 292 -23.33 17.92 5.69
N ALA A 293 -22.63 16.79 5.61
CA ALA A 293 -22.59 15.82 6.71
C ALA A 293 -21.90 16.39 7.95
N LEU A 294 -20.77 17.08 7.77
CA LEU A 294 -20.05 17.75 8.87
C LEU A 294 -20.92 18.82 9.55
N GLN A 295 -21.59 19.67 8.77
CA GLN A 295 -22.51 20.70 9.30
C GLN A 295 -23.67 20.10 10.10
N ARG A 296 -24.09 18.87 9.76
CA ARG A 296 -25.16 18.15 10.45
C ARG A 296 -24.67 17.24 11.57
N ASN A 297 -23.37 17.25 11.88
CA ASN A 297 -22.72 16.33 12.80
C ASN A 297 -23.05 14.84 12.50
N GLN A 298 -23.13 14.52 11.20
CA GLN A 298 -23.39 13.18 10.70
C GLN A 298 -22.08 12.46 10.35
N PRO A 299 -22.06 11.11 10.38
CA PRO A 299 -20.90 10.35 9.93
C PRO A 299 -20.53 10.69 8.48
N HIS A 300 -19.26 10.48 8.14
CA HIS A 300 -18.76 10.69 6.78
C HIS A 300 -19.62 9.92 5.75
N PRO A 301 -20.05 10.57 4.64
CA PRO A 301 -21.05 10.00 3.74
C PRO A 301 -20.54 8.76 2.99
N ILE A 302 -19.23 8.65 2.78
CA ILE A 302 -18.64 7.43 2.23
C ILE A 302 -18.69 6.35 3.31
N GLY A 303 -19.34 5.23 2.99
CA GLY A 303 -19.31 4.03 3.83
C GLY A 303 -20.33 3.98 4.93
N HIS A 304 -21.06 5.07 5.14
CA HIS A 304 -22.25 5.08 5.94
C HIS A 304 -23.46 4.62 5.11
N ASN A 305 -24.26 3.69 5.64
CA ASN A 305 -25.52 3.29 5.05
C ASN A 305 -26.69 3.95 5.79
N TYR A 306 -27.11 5.13 5.32
CA TYR A 306 -28.22 5.88 5.92
C TYR A 306 -29.58 5.15 5.89
N ARG A 307 -29.72 4.06 5.12
CA ARG A 307 -30.96 3.26 5.10
C ARG A 307 -31.08 2.30 6.28
N LYS A 308 -29.98 1.97 6.97
CA LYS A 308 -29.99 1.04 8.13
C LYS A 308 -30.38 1.70 9.46
N GLN A 309 -30.48 3.03 9.54
CA GLN A 309 -30.83 3.76 10.78
C GLN A 309 -32.32 4.13 10.88
N GLY A 310 -33.11 3.86 9.84
CA GLY A 310 -34.55 4.13 9.81
C GLY A 310 -35.44 2.87 9.88
N ALA A 311 -34.88 1.74 10.31
CA ALA A 311 -35.58 0.47 10.50
C ALA A 311 -35.46 0.01 11.96
#